data_AF-A0A4R3LF49-F1
#
_entry.id   AF-A0A4R3LF49-F1
#
_cell.length_a   1.000
_cell.length_b   1.000
_cell.length_c   1.000
_cell.angle_alpha   90.00
_cell.angle_beta   90.00
_cell.angle_gamma   90.00
#
_symmetry.space_group_name_H-M   'P 1'
#
loop_
_entity.id
_entity.type
_entity.pdbx_description
1 polymer ?
#
loop_
_entity_poly.entity_id
_entity_poly.type
_entity_poly.pdbx_seq_one_letter_code
_entity_poly.pdbx_strand_id
1 'polypeptide(L)'
;MPTTLRTRASHRRTVALTALAVAAAHAVVLGGWALQPAPPRPTDAGVLAAWTVPATADATPTQAPARARGTSAARAPATPAGAAPPAAATSPDPTMEPPEPPAPDAASPTEPSAPAEAVAAPPEPTVTASAAPPSDDRPASAAPATAETRPPTPWAIPPDVWPRSAELHYDVRAEMRGLGLGARATLQWQAEGPHYSATLTLGALWAQRSQRSAGDITPAGLRPAEYADQGKRTRTLRLTWASPHEPGQAQREDGRTLSPLPSGAQDRLSMFMQLGAWVTLLQPPPGARLVVPVVGLGEVQTWTFVAGEHETLELPVGTLRAVRVQRVVDGGRALGVTLWYAPAWGVLPVRVLLQETDGQRIDQSLQSGRLQSASP
;
A
#
# COMPACT_ATOMS: atom_id res chain seq x y z
N MET A 1 -45.18 39.21 -14.31
CA MET A 1 -44.03 38.35 -14.64
C MET A 1 -42.72 39.05 -14.23
N PRO A 2 -42.25 38.89 -12.98
CA PRO A 2 -40.79 38.76 -12.78
C PRO A 2 -40.42 37.91 -11.54
N THR A 3 -41.03 36.74 -11.32
CA THR A 3 -40.73 35.93 -10.11
C THR A 3 -39.76 34.77 -10.38
N THR A 4 -39.45 34.46 -11.65
CA THR A 4 -38.66 33.29 -12.03
C THR A 4 -37.14 33.56 -12.15
N LEU A 5 -36.72 34.83 -12.20
CA LEU A 5 -35.29 35.19 -12.37
C LEU A 5 -34.53 35.21 -11.03
N ARG A 6 -35.19 35.55 -9.92
CA ARG A 6 -34.53 35.69 -8.60
C ARG A 6 -34.17 34.35 -7.96
N THR A 7 -34.96 33.30 -8.25
CA THR A 7 -34.76 31.93 -7.74
C THR A 7 -33.63 31.19 -8.44
N ARG A 8 -33.36 31.49 -9.73
CA ARG A 8 -32.23 30.91 -10.47
C ARG A 8 -30.89 31.47 -9.99
N ALA A 9 -30.85 32.73 -9.58
CA ALA A 9 -29.63 33.37 -9.07
C ALA A 9 -29.22 32.86 -7.68
N SER A 10 -30.17 32.58 -6.79
CA SER A 10 -29.88 31.98 -5.48
C SER A 10 -29.42 30.54 -5.61
N HIS A 11 -30.05 29.74 -6.48
CA HIS A 11 -29.65 28.34 -6.71
C HIS A 11 -28.24 28.22 -7.32
N ARG A 12 -27.88 29.11 -8.26
CA ARG A 12 -26.51 29.18 -8.81
C ARG A 12 -25.47 29.59 -7.78
N ARG A 13 -25.83 30.45 -6.81
CA ARG A 13 -24.95 30.82 -5.70
C ARG A 13 -24.76 29.67 -4.71
N THR A 14 -25.80 28.91 -4.39
CA THR A 14 -25.69 27.74 -3.50
C THR A 14 -24.86 26.63 -4.13
N VAL A 15 -25.02 26.36 -5.44
CA VAL A 15 -24.20 25.38 -6.18
C VAL A 15 -22.75 25.84 -6.31
N ALA A 16 -22.50 27.13 -6.53
CA ALA A 16 -21.13 27.67 -6.54
C ALA A 16 -20.46 27.58 -5.15
N LEU A 17 -21.20 27.77 -4.06
CA LEU A 17 -20.70 27.66 -2.70
C LEU A 17 -20.42 26.21 -2.28
N THR A 18 -21.24 25.23 -2.69
CA THR A 18 -20.95 23.81 -2.47
C THR A 18 -19.78 23.32 -3.32
N ALA A 19 -19.67 23.76 -4.58
CA ALA A 19 -18.49 23.47 -5.42
C ALA A 19 -17.20 24.07 -4.84
N LEU A 20 -17.26 25.27 -4.26
CA LEU A 20 -16.12 25.90 -3.57
C LEU A 20 -15.74 25.16 -2.28
N ALA A 21 -16.72 24.68 -1.52
CA ALA A 21 -16.51 23.88 -0.31
C ALA A 21 -15.90 22.51 -0.61
N VAL A 22 -16.33 21.84 -1.68
CA VAL A 22 -15.72 20.59 -2.16
C VAL A 22 -14.32 20.86 -2.73
N ALA A 23 -14.11 21.97 -3.44
CA ALA A 23 -12.79 22.36 -3.93
C ALA A 23 -11.79 22.66 -2.80
N ALA A 24 -12.28 23.18 -1.67
CA ALA A 24 -11.51 23.39 -0.44
C ALA A 24 -11.25 22.08 0.33
N ALA A 25 -12.20 21.14 0.35
CA ALA A 25 -12.01 19.78 0.87
C ALA A 25 -10.84 19.08 0.16
N HIS A 26 -10.80 19.20 -1.16
CA HIS A 26 -9.72 18.67 -1.97
C HIS A 26 -8.38 19.36 -1.69
N ALA A 27 -8.36 20.66 -1.39
CA ALA A 27 -7.13 21.38 -1.05
C ALA A 27 -6.53 20.94 0.31
N VAL A 28 -7.37 20.49 1.25
CA VAL A 28 -6.91 20.01 2.57
C VAL A 28 -6.39 18.57 2.49
N VAL A 29 -7.09 17.67 1.79
CA VAL A 29 -6.65 16.28 1.53
C VAL A 29 -5.44 16.22 0.55
N LEU A 30 -5.12 17.33 -0.14
CA LEU A 30 -3.97 17.45 -1.06
C LEU A 30 -2.86 18.41 -0.56
N GLY A 31 -3.00 19.11 0.56
CA GLY A 31 -2.14 20.26 0.91
C GLY A 31 -1.49 20.28 2.30
N GLY A 32 -1.97 19.49 3.27
CA GLY A 32 -1.57 19.63 4.69
C GLY A 32 -0.13 19.26 5.08
N TRP A 33 0.77 18.99 4.13
CA TRP A 33 2.11 18.45 4.38
C TRP A 33 3.27 19.44 4.16
N ALA A 34 2.99 20.72 3.88
CA ALA A 34 4.03 21.62 3.36
C ALA A 34 4.70 22.57 4.38
N LEU A 35 4.28 22.63 5.66
CA LEU A 35 4.85 23.58 6.62
C LEU A 35 4.84 23.03 8.06
N GLN A 36 5.84 22.22 8.41
CA GLN A 36 6.26 22.04 9.80
C GLN A 36 7.80 21.98 9.89
N PRO A 37 8.41 22.57 10.94
CA PRO A 37 9.83 22.42 11.21
C PRO A 37 10.16 20.98 11.60
N ALA A 38 11.29 20.47 11.13
CA ALA A 38 11.72 19.10 11.36
C ALA A 38 11.90 18.81 12.88
N PRO A 39 11.33 17.72 13.41
CA PRO A 39 11.69 17.23 14.74
C PRO A 39 13.14 16.69 14.74
N PRO A 40 13.81 16.61 15.91
CA PRO A 40 15.17 16.10 16.00
C PRO A 40 15.25 14.66 15.51
N ARG A 41 16.28 14.37 14.70
CA ARG A 41 16.54 13.03 14.16
C ARG A 41 16.90 12.06 15.29
N PRO A 42 16.22 10.92 15.44
CA PRO A 42 16.78 9.82 16.22
C PRO A 42 18.01 9.26 15.48
N THR A 43 19.08 9.05 16.23
CA THR A 43 20.35 8.46 15.80
C THR A 43 20.13 7.04 15.26
N ASP A 44 20.94 6.65 14.27
CA ASP A 44 20.90 5.37 13.54
C ASP A 44 20.59 4.15 14.43
N ALA A 45 19.44 3.53 14.16
CA ALA A 45 19.22 2.13 14.38
C ALA A 45 18.59 1.57 13.10
N GLY A 46 19.32 0.71 12.39
CA GLY A 46 18.75 -0.04 11.28
C GLY A 46 17.62 -0.93 11.80
N VAL A 47 16.37 -0.52 11.60
CA VAL A 47 15.20 -1.31 11.98
C VAL A 47 14.77 -2.15 10.79
N LEU A 48 15.33 -3.35 10.70
CA LEU A 48 14.65 -4.48 10.08
C LEU A 48 13.60 -4.95 11.09
N ALA A 49 12.31 -4.83 10.75
CA ALA A 49 11.16 -5.46 11.39
C ALA A 49 11.38 -5.93 12.86
N ALA A 50 11.65 -5.00 13.78
CA ALA A 50 11.76 -5.32 15.19
C ALA A 50 10.35 -5.28 15.79
N TRP A 51 9.70 -6.43 15.82
CA TRP A 51 8.52 -6.64 16.67
C TRP A 51 8.95 -6.40 18.12
N THR A 52 8.49 -5.32 18.72
CA THR A 52 8.59 -5.12 20.17
C THR A 52 7.23 -5.47 20.76
N VAL A 53 7.14 -6.68 21.32
CA VAL A 53 6.08 -7.01 22.28
C VAL A 53 6.52 -6.41 23.61
N PRO A 54 5.77 -5.50 24.24
CA PRO A 54 6.05 -5.17 25.64
C PRO A 54 5.83 -6.44 26.45
N ALA A 55 6.89 -6.90 27.13
CA ALA A 55 6.78 -7.98 28.09
C ALA A 55 5.71 -7.60 29.11
N THR A 56 4.57 -8.30 29.12
CA THR A 56 3.59 -8.19 30.19
C THR A 56 4.27 -8.65 31.47
N ALA A 57 4.48 -7.70 32.37
CA ALA A 57 4.86 -7.98 33.75
C ALA A 57 3.84 -8.95 34.35
N ASP A 58 4.35 -9.95 35.07
CA ASP A 58 3.61 -11.03 35.69
C ASP A 58 2.35 -10.56 36.43
N ALA A 59 1.19 -10.97 35.92
CA ALA A 59 -0.05 -10.95 36.68
C ALA A 59 -0.29 -12.36 37.23
N THR A 60 -0.06 -12.51 38.53
CA THR A 60 -0.32 -13.68 39.37
C THR A 60 -1.75 -14.21 39.17
N PRO A 61 -1.96 -15.53 39.00
CA PRO A 61 -3.30 -16.08 38.80
C PRO A 61 -4.07 -16.17 40.13
N THR A 62 -5.08 -15.33 40.31
CA THR A 62 -6.08 -15.51 41.38
C THR A 62 -7.21 -16.41 40.87
N GLN A 63 -7.34 -17.57 41.51
CA GLN A 63 -8.36 -18.58 41.25
C GLN A 63 -9.79 -18.05 41.50
N ALA A 64 -10.70 -18.38 40.58
CA ALA A 64 -12.14 -18.26 40.75
C ALA A 64 -12.72 -19.58 41.32
N PRO A 65 -13.61 -19.55 42.33
CA PRO A 65 -14.34 -20.73 42.75
C PRO A 65 -15.57 -20.96 41.87
N ALA A 66 -15.82 -22.24 41.59
CA ALA A 66 -16.90 -22.74 40.79
C ALA A 66 -18.25 -22.81 41.55
N ARG A 67 -19.32 -22.83 40.72
CA ARG A 67 -20.55 -23.62 40.83
C ARG A 67 -21.79 -22.95 41.46
N ALA A 68 -22.83 -22.82 40.64
CA ALA A 68 -24.17 -23.33 40.97
C ALA A 68 -24.94 -23.68 39.69
N ARG A 69 -25.54 -24.88 39.70
CA ARG A 69 -26.44 -25.44 38.69
C ARG A 69 -27.83 -24.80 38.81
N GLY A 70 -28.51 -24.63 37.69
CA GLY A 70 -29.94 -24.37 37.61
C GLY A 70 -30.52 -24.99 36.34
N THR A 71 -31.33 -26.03 36.51
CA THR A 71 -32.09 -26.78 35.51
C THR A 71 -33.31 -25.99 35.01
N SER A 72 -33.76 -26.19 33.77
CA SER A 72 -35.07 -26.82 33.44
C SER A 72 -35.64 -26.45 32.04
N ALA A 73 -36.01 -27.51 31.32
CA ALA A 73 -37.16 -27.71 30.42
C ALA A 73 -37.35 -26.94 29.08
N ALA A 74 -36.98 -27.66 28.01
CA ALA A 74 -37.79 -28.06 26.84
C ALA A 74 -39.05 -27.26 26.42
N ARG A 75 -39.13 -26.88 25.12
CA ARG A 75 -40.13 -27.38 24.14
C ARG A 75 -39.82 -26.89 22.71
N ALA A 76 -39.82 -27.82 21.75
CA ALA A 76 -40.07 -27.63 20.31
C ALA A 76 -41.24 -28.58 19.93
N PRO A 77 -41.75 -28.67 18.68
CA PRO A 77 -41.40 -27.97 17.43
C PRO A 77 -42.63 -27.45 16.62
N ALA A 78 -42.40 -26.78 15.49
CA ALA A 78 -43.32 -26.81 14.34
C ALA A 78 -42.62 -26.39 13.04
N THR A 79 -42.66 -27.27 12.04
CA THR A 79 -42.45 -27.01 10.61
C THR A 79 -43.83 -26.84 9.96
N PRO A 80 -43.95 -26.13 8.81
CA PRO A 80 -44.36 -26.88 7.63
C PRO A 80 -43.65 -26.47 6.33
N ALA A 81 -43.75 -27.39 5.37
CA ALA A 81 -43.07 -27.46 4.09
C ALA A 81 -43.79 -26.71 2.95
N GLY A 82 -43.02 -26.40 1.90
CA GLY A 82 -43.37 -26.73 0.51
C GLY A 82 -44.01 -25.64 -0.36
N ALA A 83 -43.29 -25.26 -1.44
CA ALA A 83 -43.83 -25.15 -2.81
C ALA A 83 -42.68 -24.91 -3.82
N ALA A 84 -42.72 -25.62 -4.95
CA ALA A 84 -41.78 -25.56 -6.08
C ALA A 84 -42.48 -24.97 -7.35
N PRO A 85 -41.92 -25.07 -8.59
CA PRO A 85 -41.55 -23.98 -9.51
C PRO A 85 -42.50 -23.81 -10.74
N PRO A 86 -42.21 -22.95 -11.74
CA PRO A 86 -41.56 -23.38 -13.02
C PRO A 86 -40.62 -22.29 -13.64
N ALA A 87 -39.53 -22.57 -14.37
CA ALA A 87 -39.24 -23.22 -15.67
C ALA A 87 -39.27 -22.30 -16.93
N ALA A 88 -38.13 -22.36 -17.67
CA ALA A 88 -37.87 -22.11 -19.11
C ALA A 88 -37.82 -20.67 -19.69
N ALA A 89 -36.69 -20.28 -20.32
CA ALA A 89 -36.47 -20.41 -21.79
C ALA A 89 -35.30 -19.54 -22.33
N THR A 90 -34.39 -20.19 -23.07
CA THR A 90 -33.72 -19.83 -24.36
C THR A 90 -32.84 -18.57 -24.57
N SER A 91 -31.64 -18.86 -25.10
CA SER A 91 -30.61 -18.14 -25.90
C SER A 91 -31.16 -17.17 -26.99
N PRO A 92 -30.37 -16.28 -27.69
CA PRO A 92 -28.95 -16.46 -28.06
C PRO A 92 -28.02 -15.22 -28.10
N ASP A 93 -26.75 -15.55 -28.34
CA ASP A 93 -25.63 -14.71 -28.76
C ASP A 93 -25.91 -13.98 -30.10
N PRO A 94 -25.30 -12.79 -30.32
CA PRO A 94 -24.40 -12.71 -31.46
C PRO A 94 -23.08 -11.96 -31.14
N THR A 95 -21.98 -12.69 -31.34
CA THR A 95 -20.81 -12.32 -32.15
C THR A 95 -20.83 -10.88 -32.70
N MET A 96 -19.88 -10.06 -32.23
CA MET A 96 -19.22 -9.06 -33.07
C MET A 96 -17.72 -9.05 -32.79
N GLU A 97 -17.02 -9.09 -33.90
CA GLU A 97 -15.58 -9.17 -34.12
C GLU A 97 -14.83 -7.91 -33.64
N PRO A 98 -13.57 -8.03 -33.16
CA PRO A 98 -12.77 -6.90 -32.69
C PRO A 98 -12.14 -6.09 -33.84
N PRO A 99 -12.08 -4.75 -33.79
CA PRO A 99 -11.16 -4.00 -34.63
C PRO A 99 -9.74 -4.03 -34.05
N GLU A 100 -8.84 -4.53 -34.87
CA GLU A 100 -7.38 -4.60 -34.74
C GLU A 100 -6.72 -3.20 -34.59
N PRO A 101 -5.66 -3.05 -33.78
CA PRO A 101 -4.93 -1.79 -33.64
C PRO A 101 -3.95 -1.59 -34.81
N PRO A 102 -3.76 -0.36 -35.34
CA PRO A 102 -2.65 -0.12 -36.25
C PRO A 102 -1.32 -0.18 -35.49
N ALA A 103 -0.38 -0.95 -36.05
CA ALA A 103 1.01 -1.04 -35.63
C ALA A 103 1.73 0.33 -35.71
N PRO A 104 2.71 0.60 -34.84
CA PRO A 104 3.55 1.78 -34.94
C PRO A 104 4.59 1.61 -36.06
N ASP A 105 4.62 2.60 -36.95
CA ASP A 105 5.60 2.72 -38.01
C ASP A 105 6.99 3.01 -37.41
N ALA A 106 7.98 2.27 -37.89
CA ALA A 106 9.37 2.39 -37.49
C ALA A 106 10.05 3.47 -38.34
N ALA A 107 10.65 4.47 -37.68
CA ALA A 107 11.67 5.31 -38.31
C ALA A 107 12.61 5.91 -37.25
N SER A 108 13.73 5.23 -37.02
CA SER A 108 15.04 5.89 -36.81
C SER A 108 15.81 5.76 -38.14
N PRO A 109 16.96 6.41 -38.39
CA PRO A 109 17.74 7.38 -37.60
C PRO A 109 18.15 8.62 -38.44
N THR A 110 18.87 9.58 -37.88
CA THR A 110 19.95 10.35 -38.57
C THR A 110 20.80 11.10 -37.54
N GLU A 111 22.07 10.67 -37.40
CA GLU A 111 23.19 11.47 -36.88
C GLU A 111 23.50 12.66 -37.83
N PRO A 112 24.24 13.68 -37.38
CA PRO A 112 25.59 13.75 -37.91
C PRO A 112 26.71 14.11 -36.91
N SER A 113 27.80 13.39 -37.13
CA SER A 113 29.24 13.59 -36.86
C SER A 113 29.81 14.96 -36.47
N ALA A 114 30.68 14.92 -35.44
CA ALA A 114 32.13 15.28 -35.39
C ALA A 114 32.57 16.74 -35.70
N PRO A 115 33.80 17.22 -35.34
CA PRO A 115 35.04 16.51 -34.92
C PRO A 115 35.69 17.02 -33.61
N ALA A 116 36.36 16.16 -32.83
CA ALA A 116 37.79 15.81 -32.81
C ALA A 116 38.76 16.96 -32.46
N GLU A 117 39.41 16.85 -31.29
CA GLU A 117 40.82 17.24 -31.15
C GLU A 117 41.49 16.40 -30.05
N ALA A 118 42.56 15.73 -30.45
CA ALA A 118 43.48 14.97 -29.61
C ALA A 118 44.55 15.91 -29.02
N VAL A 119 45.29 15.47 -27.99
CA VAL A 119 46.77 15.47 -27.93
C VAL A 119 47.27 15.02 -26.54
N ALA A 120 48.11 13.98 -26.60
CA ALA A 120 49.29 13.61 -25.79
C ALA A 120 49.23 13.33 -24.27
N ALA A 121 49.67 12.11 -23.93
CA ALA A 121 50.41 11.70 -22.74
C ALA A 121 51.86 11.31 -23.19
N PRO A 122 52.77 10.79 -22.34
CA PRO A 122 53.29 11.17 -21.02
C PRO A 122 54.86 11.29 -21.07
N PRO A 123 55.63 11.28 -19.95
CA PRO A 123 56.18 9.99 -19.48
C PRO A 123 56.38 9.83 -17.95
N GLU A 124 56.59 8.57 -17.57
CA GLU A 124 56.95 8.00 -16.26
C GLU A 124 58.33 8.46 -15.71
N PRO A 125 58.67 8.05 -14.48
CA PRO A 125 59.87 7.20 -14.40
C PRO A 125 59.68 5.89 -13.61
N THR A 126 60.36 4.88 -14.14
CA THR A 126 60.58 3.51 -13.68
C THR A 126 61.63 3.47 -12.57
N VAL A 127 61.45 2.63 -11.53
CA VAL A 127 62.57 1.94 -10.87
C VAL A 127 62.18 0.50 -10.50
N THR A 128 63.12 -0.39 -10.78
CA THR A 128 63.12 -1.84 -10.89
C THR A 128 63.14 -2.61 -9.55
N ALA A 129 62.46 -3.77 -9.58
CA ALA A 129 62.62 -5.07 -8.90
C ALA A 129 63.52 -5.25 -7.66
N SER A 130 63.02 -6.07 -6.71
CA SER A 130 63.84 -7.13 -6.09
C SER A 130 63.03 -8.22 -5.36
N ALA A 131 63.21 -9.45 -5.83
CA ALA A 131 63.29 -10.74 -5.12
C ALA A 131 62.10 -11.31 -4.32
N ALA A 132 61.56 -12.41 -4.87
CA ALA A 132 60.89 -13.49 -4.16
C ALA A 132 61.91 -14.50 -3.56
N PRO A 133 61.52 -15.26 -2.52
CA PRO A 133 62.00 -16.63 -2.34
C PRO A 133 60.82 -17.60 -2.02
N PRO A 134 61.06 -18.93 -1.96
CA PRO A 134 60.48 -19.91 -2.86
C PRO A 134 59.16 -20.53 -2.36
N SER A 135 58.44 -21.11 -3.31
CA SER A 135 57.29 -21.99 -3.10
C SER A 135 57.67 -23.23 -2.30
N ASP A 136 57.07 -23.38 -1.12
CA ASP A 136 57.00 -24.65 -0.40
C ASP A 136 55.78 -25.42 -0.92
N ASP A 137 56.07 -26.51 -1.62
CA ASP A 137 55.10 -27.47 -2.12
C ASP A 137 54.59 -28.31 -0.95
N ARG A 138 53.42 -27.96 -0.40
CA ARG A 138 52.69 -28.80 0.56
C ARG A 138 51.22 -28.90 0.14
N PRO A 139 50.71 -30.10 -0.20
CA PRO A 139 49.30 -30.25 -0.50
C PRO A 139 48.51 -30.21 0.81
N ALA A 140 48.11 -29.01 1.23
CA ALA A 140 47.19 -28.82 2.34
C ALA A 140 45.76 -28.78 1.79
N SER A 141 45.18 -29.98 1.72
CA SER A 141 43.77 -30.27 2.00
C SER A 141 42.77 -29.18 1.60
N ALA A 142 42.09 -29.40 0.46
CA ALA A 142 40.83 -28.76 0.15
C ALA A 142 39.85 -28.98 1.30
N ALA A 143 39.79 -28.01 2.23
CA ALA A 143 38.66 -27.87 3.12
C ALA A 143 37.45 -27.62 2.21
N PRO A 144 36.34 -28.36 2.37
CA PRO A 144 35.14 -28.03 1.63
C PRO A 144 34.82 -26.58 1.97
N ALA A 145 34.60 -25.77 0.92
CA ALA A 145 33.96 -24.48 1.07
C ALA A 145 32.63 -24.76 1.77
N THR A 146 32.63 -24.59 3.10
CA THR A 146 31.40 -24.45 3.87
C THR A 146 30.72 -23.28 3.22
N ALA A 147 29.72 -23.57 2.37
CA ALA A 147 28.76 -22.57 1.95
C ALA A 147 28.36 -21.84 3.24
N GLU A 148 28.69 -20.56 3.33
CA GLU A 148 28.14 -19.69 4.36
C GLU A 148 26.63 -19.84 4.22
N THR A 149 26.08 -20.71 5.05
CA THR A 149 24.66 -20.83 5.27
C THR A 149 24.31 -19.53 5.96
N ARG A 150 24.05 -18.50 5.15
CA ARG A 150 23.44 -17.27 5.60
C ARG A 150 22.24 -17.70 6.43
N PRO A 151 22.12 -17.26 7.70
CA PRO A 151 20.93 -17.58 8.48
C PRO A 151 19.73 -17.15 7.63
N PRO A 152 18.68 -17.98 7.51
CA PRO A 152 17.48 -17.56 6.78
C PRO A 152 17.07 -16.22 7.36
N THR A 153 16.97 -15.20 6.52
CA THR A 153 16.32 -13.95 6.93
C THR A 153 14.92 -14.37 7.39
N PRO A 154 14.56 -14.27 8.69
CA PRO A 154 13.45 -15.07 9.24
C PRO A 154 12.06 -14.73 8.71
N TRP A 155 11.94 -13.88 7.68
CA TRP A 155 10.69 -13.35 7.18
C TRP A 155 10.72 -13.04 5.68
N ALA A 156 11.49 -13.80 4.88
CA ALA A 156 11.35 -13.68 3.42
C ALA A 156 9.88 -13.85 3.02
N ILE A 157 9.30 -12.82 2.41
CA ILE A 157 7.92 -12.83 1.91
C ILE A 157 7.93 -13.69 0.65
N PRO A 158 7.26 -14.85 0.67
CA PRO A 158 7.24 -15.72 -0.49
C PRO A 158 6.41 -15.06 -1.60
N PRO A 159 6.79 -15.22 -2.88
CA PRO A 159 6.17 -14.50 -3.99
C PRO A 159 4.69 -14.88 -4.21
N ASP A 160 4.27 -16.04 -3.75
CA ASP A 160 2.92 -16.58 -3.85
C ASP A 160 1.90 -15.92 -2.91
N VAL A 161 2.35 -15.19 -1.89
CA VAL A 161 1.45 -14.40 -1.03
C VAL A 161 0.74 -13.30 -1.82
N TRP A 162 1.38 -12.80 -2.87
CA TRP A 162 0.86 -11.72 -3.69
C TRP A 162 -0.10 -12.30 -4.75
N PRO A 163 -1.35 -11.82 -4.85
CA PRO A 163 -2.21 -12.24 -5.93
C PRO A 163 -1.62 -11.80 -7.27
N ARG A 164 -1.81 -12.60 -8.32
CA ARG A 164 -1.40 -12.25 -9.69
C ARG A 164 -2.15 -11.02 -10.18
N SER A 165 -3.45 -10.97 -9.95
CA SER A 165 -4.26 -9.79 -10.25
C SER A 165 -5.44 -9.68 -9.29
N ALA A 166 -5.90 -8.45 -9.08
CA ALA A 166 -7.13 -8.21 -8.36
C ALA A 166 -7.80 -6.92 -8.83
N GLU A 167 -9.12 -6.88 -8.72
CA GLU A 167 -9.90 -5.65 -8.83
C GLU A 167 -10.94 -5.64 -7.70
N LEU A 168 -10.84 -4.68 -6.78
CA LEU A 168 -11.79 -4.49 -5.69
C LEU A 168 -12.55 -3.19 -5.90
N HIS A 169 -13.87 -3.23 -5.73
CA HIS A 169 -14.74 -2.07 -5.74
C HIS A 169 -15.21 -1.77 -4.33
N TYR A 170 -15.15 -0.50 -3.93
CA TYR A 170 -15.53 -0.06 -2.59
C TYR A 170 -16.69 0.93 -2.66
N ASP A 171 -17.63 0.78 -1.73
CA ASP A 171 -18.53 1.85 -1.34
C ASP A 171 -17.76 2.80 -0.41
N VAL A 172 -17.80 4.11 -0.72
CA VAL A 172 -17.06 5.11 0.04
C VAL A 172 -18.02 6.10 0.68
N ARG A 173 -17.86 6.28 2.00
CA ARG A 173 -18.53 7.31 2.78
C ARG A 173 -17.49 8.32 3.24
N ALA A 174 -17.60 9.55 2.74
CA ALA A 174 -16.80 10.67 3.19
C ALA A 174 -17.64 11.55 4.13
N GLU A 175 -17.10 11.94 5.26
CA GLU A 175 -17.72 12.89 6.18
C GLU A 175 -16.81 14.12 6.29
N MET A 176 -17.39 15.31 6.12
CA MET A 176 -16.67 16.58 6.27
C MET A 176 -17.59 17.62 6.89
N ARG A 177 -17.16 18.20 8.03
CA ARG A 177 -17.92 19.25 8.74
C ARG A 177 -19.39 18.84 8.99
N GLY A 178 -19.63 17.57 9.29
CA GLY A 178 -20.96 17.00 9.53
C GLY A 178 -21.78 16.67 8.27
N LEU A 179 -21.24 16.88 7.06
CA LEU A 179 -21.89 16.49 5.81
C LEU A 179 -21.33 15.16 5.31
N GLY A 180 -22.22 14.20 5.08
CA GLY A 180 -21.91 12.92 4.46
C GLY A 180 -22.01 12.98 2.93
N LEU A 181 -21.00 12.43 2.24
CA LEU A 181 -20.92 12.32 0.79
C LEU A 181 -20.62 10.87 0.40
N GLY A 182 -21.38 10.34 -0.56
CA GLY A 182 -21.12 9.03 -1.15
C GLY A 182 -20.17 9.13 -2.34
N ALA A 183 -19.28 8.15 -2.46
CA ALA A 183 -18.36 7.98 -3.58
C ALA A 183 -18.12 6.47 -3.83
N ARG A 184 -17.38 6.15 -4.88
CA ARG A 184 -16.90 4.79 -5.15
C ARG A 184 -15.40 4.81 -5.30
N ALA A 185 -14.74 3.73 -4.88
CA ALA A 185 -13.33 3.51 -5.20
C ALA A 185 -13.14 2.19 -5.93
N THR A 186 -12.08 2.10 -6.72
CA THR A 186 -11.61 0.84 -7.31
C THR A 186 -10.11 0.70 -7.06
N LEU A 187 -9.71 -0.42 -6.44
CA LEU A 187 -8.32 -0.84 -6.31
C LEU A 187 -8.03 -1.89 -7.36
N GLN A 188 -7.10 -1.61 -8.27
CA GLN A 188 -6.55 -2.57 -9.21
C GLN A 188 -5.15 -2.95 -8.75
N TRP A 189 -4.87 -4.24 -8.71
CA TRP A 189 -3.57 -4.82 -8.37
C TRP A 189 -3.14 -5.78 -9.48
N GLN A 190 -1.86 -5.74 -9.84
CA GLN A 190 -1.24 -6.66 -10.78
C GLN A 190 0.17 -7.00 -10.29
N ALA A 191 0.53 -8.29 -10.34
CA ALA A 191 1.87 -8.80 -10.10
C ALA A 191 2.31 -9.63 -11.32
N GLU A 192 3.37 -9.17 -11.99
CA GLU A 192 3.91 -9.77 -13.21
C GLU A 192 5.38 -10.11 -12.99
N GLY A 193 5.65 -11.39 -12.74
CA GLY A 193 6.99 -11.84 -12.37
C GLY A 193 7.49 -11.13 -11.10
N PRO A 194 8.65 -10.44 -11.14
CA PRO A 194 9.17 -9.70 -10.00
C PRO A 194 8.62 -8.27 -9.92
N HIS A 195 7.66 -7.86 -10.74
CA HIS A 195 7.14 -6.50 -10.74
C HIS A 195 5.70 -6.44 -10.25
N TYR A 196 5.31 -5.29 -9.68
CA TYR A 196 3.94 -5.02 -9.31
C TYR A 196 3.46 -3.66 -9.81
N SER A 197 2.15 -3.53 -9.97
CA SER A 197 1.48 -2.25 -10.07
C SER A 197 0.18 -2.25 -9.27
N ALA A 198 -0.12 -1.11 -8.67
CA ALA A 198 -1.34 -0.88 -7.90
C ALA A 198 -1.92 0.49 -8.26
N THR A 199 -3.22 0.55 -8.51
CA THR A 199 -3.93 1.80 -8.78
C THR A 199 -5.20 1.86 -7.93
N LEU A 200 -5.32 2.90 -7.11
CA LEU A 200 -6.53 3.20 -6.34
C LEU A 200 -7.20 4.44 -6.93
N THR A 201 -8.35 4.28 -7.57
CA THR A 201 -9.12 5.38 -8.14
C THR A 201 -10.36 5.63 -7.29
N LEU A 202 -10.51 6.85 -6.78
CA LEU A 202 -11.66 7.34 -6.03
C LEU A 202 -12.46 8.31 -6.91
N GLY A 203 -13.74 8.01 -7.14
CA GLY A 203 -14.64 8.79 -7.98
C GLY A 203 -15.91 9.22 -7.26
N ALA A 204 -16.26 10.49 -7.40
CA ALA A 204 -17.56 11.08 -7.06
C ALA A 204 -18.14 11.79 -8.29
N LEU A 205 -19.40 12.22 -8.24
CA LEU A 205 -20.10 12.80 -9.41
C LEU A 205 -19.37 13.99 -10.08
N TRP A 206 -18.53 14.72 -9.37
CA TRP A 206 -17.87 15.95 -9.83
C TRP A 206 -16.34 15.93 -9.72
N ALA A 207 -15.74 14.82 -9.26
CA ALA A 207 -14.31 14.74 -9.07
C ALA A 207 -13.82 13.29 -9.09
N GLN A 208 -12.61 13.12 -9.61
CA GLN A 208 -11.87 11.86 -9.53
C GLN A 208 -10.46 12.14 -8.99
N ARG A 209 -9.95 11.21 -8.20
CA ARG A 209 -8.55 11.15 -7.78
C ARG A 209 -8.03 9.74 -7.96
N SER A 210 -6.78 9.58 -8.38
CA SER A 210 -6.14 8.28 -8.50
C SER A 210 -4.76 8.29 -7.86
N GLN A 211 -4.46 7.28 -7.06
CA GLN A 211 -3.10 6.98 -6.61
C GLN A 211 -2.59 5.78 -7.39
N ARG A 212 -1.32 5.80 -7.78
CA ARG A 212 -0.64 4.68 -8.43
C ARG A 212 0.70 4.42 -7.75
N SER A 213 1.03 3.16 -7.55
CA SER A 213 2.34 2.68 -7.08
C SER A 213 2.80 1.56 -8.00
N ALA A 214 4.07 1.55 -8.35
CA ALA A 214 4.69 0.48 -9.12
C ALA A 214 6.15 0.28 -8.69
N GLY A 215 6.64 -0.94 -8.84
CA GLY A 215 8.01 -1.30 -8.47
C GLY A 215 8.21 -2.82 -8.48
N ASP A 216 9.11 -3.28 -7.61
CA ASP A 216 9.51 -4.68 -7.56
C ASP A 216 8.92 -5.42 -6.35
N ILE A 217 8.67 -6.70 -6.52
CA ILE A 217 8.40 -7.67 -5.46
C ILE A 217 9.73 -8.33 -5.10
N THR A 218 10.16 -8.15 -3.86
CA THR A 218 11.41 -8.69 -3.34
C THR A 218 11.15 -9.65 -2.18
N PRO A 219 12.15 -10.44 -1.74
CA PRO A 219 12.00 -11.23 -0.51
C PRO A 219 11.71 -10.37 0.73
N ALA A 220 12.00 -9.07 0.73
CA ALA A 220 11.64 -8.16 1.81
C ALA A 220 10.21 -7.57 1.67
N GLY A 221 9.51 -7.88 0.57
CA GLY A 221 8.22 -7.31 0.19
C GLY A 221 8.31 -6.33 -0.97
N LEU A 222 7.34 -5.42 -1.04
CA LEU A 222 7.26 -4.42 -2.10
C LEU A 222 8.40 -3.41 -1.98
N ARG A 223 9.02 -3.13 -3.12
CA ARG A 223 10.02 -2.08 -3.29
C ARG A 223 9.48 -1.09 -4.33
N PRO A 224 8.78 -0.03 -3.91
CA PRO A 224 8.27 0.97 -4.83
C PRO A 224 9.40 1.68 -5.57
N ALA A 225 9.18 1.92 -6.85
CA ALA A 225 10.08 2.68 -7.74
C ALA A 225 9.39 3.95 -8.26
N GLU A 226 8.07 3.91 -8.43
CA GLU A 226 7.28 5.05 -8.89
C GLU A 226 5.98 5.17 -8.09
N TYR A 227 5.65 6.39 -7.68
CA TYR A 227 4.37 6.74 -7.09
C TYR A 227 3.80 7.98 -7.79
N ALA A 228 2.49 7.96 -8.06
CA ALA A 228 1.78 9.09 -8.62
C ALA A 228 0.46 9.34 -7.87
N ASP A 229 0.15 10.60 -7.65
CA ASP A 229 -1.11 11.06 -7.07
C ASP A 229 -1.74 12.08 -8.03
N GLN A 230 -2.82 11.67 -8.67
CA GLN A 230 -3.51 12.42 -9.72
C GLN A 230 -4.85 12.92 -9.17
N GLY A 231 -4.96 14.23 -9.00
CA GLY A 231 -6.24 14.89 -8.71
C GLY A 231 -6.39 16.12 -9.60
N LYS A 232 -6.54 17.30 -8.99
CA LYS A 232 -6.47 18.58 -9.75
C LYS A 232 -5.09 18.85 -10.35
N ARG A 233 -4.05 18.32 -9.72
CA ARG A 233 -2.68 18.31 -10.19
C ARG A 233 -2.18 16.88 -10.05
N THR A 234 -1.30 16.48 -10.95
CA THR A 234 -0.49 15.27 -10.81
C THR A 234 0.71 15.60 -9.94
N ARG A 235 1.07 14.70 -9.05
CA ARG A 235 2.31 14.74 -8.28
C ARG A 235 2.98 13.38 -8.31
N THR A 236 4.25 13.32 -8.69
CA THR A 236 4.99 12.06 -8.76
C THR A 236 6.20 12.02 -7.83
N LEU A 237 6.58 10.79 -7.47
CA LEU A 237 7.81 10.43 -6.77
C LEU A 237 8.48 9.30 -7.56
N ARG A 238 9.76 9.47 -7.88
CA ARG A 238 10.65 8.40 -8.35
C ARG A 238 11.55 7.99 -7.20
N LEU A 239 11.48 6.73 -6.80
CA LEU A 239 12.28 6.16 -5.73
C LEU A 239 13.45 5.39 -6.36
N THR A 240 14.64 5.57 -5.83
CA THR A 240 15.86 4.92 -6.31
C THR A 240 16.58 4.29 -5.13
N TRP A 241 17.00 3.04 -5.31
CA TRP A 241 17.60 2.21 -4.28
C TRP A 241 19.02 1.85 -4.71
N ALA A 242 20.03 2.20 -3.91
CA ALA A 242 21.43 1.91 -4.25
C ALA A 242 21.75 0.41 -4.19
N SER A 243 21.23 -0.25 -3.15
CA SER A 243 21.41 -1.69 -2.88
C SER A 243 20.27 -2.16 -1.97
N PRO A 244 19.95 -3.47 -1.90
CA PRO A 244 18.84 -3.95 -1.08
C PRO A 244 18.89 -3.56 0.40
N HIS A 245 20.08 -3.33 0.94
CA HIS A 245 20.30 -3.02 2.36
C HIS A 245 20.74 -1.57 2.60
N GLU A 246 20.87 -0.76 1.55
CA GLU A 246 21.31 0.62 1.69
C GLU A 246 20.13 1.60 1.61
N PRO A 247 20.25 2.79 2.24
CA PRO A 247 19.29 3.85 2.05
C PRO A 247 19.17 4.25 0.58
N GLY A 248 17.94 4.50 0.14
CA GLY A 248 17.64 5.06 -1.16
C GLY A 248 17.47 6.58 -1.11
N GLN A 249 16.88 7.10 -2.18
CA GLN A 249 16.37 8.47 -2.27
C GLN A 249 15.06 8.51 -3.04
N ALA A 250 14.24 9.53 -2.80
CA ALA A 250 13.07 9.81 -3.61
C ALA A 250 13.16 11.21 -4.24
N GLN A 251 12.90 11.31 -5.54
CA GLN A 251 12.89 12.56 -6.29
C GLN A 251 11.46 12.90 -6.71
N ARG A 252 11.03 14.12 -6.42
CA ARG A 252 9.74 14.67 -6.87
C ARG A 252 9.85 15.27 -8.26
N GLU A 253 8.70 15.38 -8.93
CA GLU A 253 8.57 16.06 -10.24
C GLU A 253 9.13 17.50 -10.26
N ASP A 254 9.14 18.20 -9.12
CA ASP A 254 9.66 19.57 -8.98
C ASP A 254 11.16 19.61 -8.65
N GLY A 255 11.86 18.47 -8.77
CA GLY A 255 13.29 18.34 -8.52
C GLY A 255 13.66 18.20 -7.03
N ARG A 256 12.72 18.34 -6.09
CA ARG A 256 13.01 18.16 -4.67
C ARG A 256 13.39 16.71 -4.38
N THR A 257 14.49 16.53 -3.67
CA THR A 257 15.01 15.21 -3.27
C THR A 257 14.75 14.97 -1.79
N LEU A 258 14.22 13.80 -1.46
CA LEU A 258 14.01 13.30 -0.10
C LEU A 258 15.02 12.17 0.14
N SER A 259 15.98 12.41 1.04
CA SER A 259 17.06 11.49 1.38
C SER A 259 17.53 11.72 2.83
N PRO A 260 17.95 10.67 3.57
CA PRO A 260 17.96 9.27 3.16
C PRO A 260 16.55 8.65 3.17
N LEU A 261 16.28 7.73 2.24
CA LEU A 261 15.10 6.88 2.25
C LEU A 261 15.47 5.54 2.92
N PRO A 262 14.93 5.20 4.10
CA PRO A 262 15.27 3.96 4.78
C PRO A 262 14.95 2.72 3.94
N SER A 263 15.73 1.65 4.11
CA SER A 263 15.42 0.36 3.45
C SER A 263 14.02 -0.12 3.84
N GLY A 264 13.30 -0.67 2.87
CA GLY A 264 11.91 -1.10 3.04
C GLY A 264 10.88 0.04 3.07
N ALA A 265 11.27 1.29 2.79
CA ALA A 265 10.31 2.38 2.73
C ALA A 265 9.26 2.14 1.63
N GLN A 266 8.01 2.45 1.99
CA GLN A 266 6.84 2.30 1.14
C GLN A 266 6.32 3.67 0.73
N ASP A 267 5.67 3.78 -0.42
CA ASP A 267 4.81 4.93 -0.70
C ASP A 267 3.43 4.74 -0.03
N ARG A 268 2.57 5.76 -0.16
CA ARG A 268 1.27 5.77 0.52
C ARG A 268 0.31 4.65 0.09
N LEU A 269 0.44 4.14 -1.13
CA LEU A 269 -0.41 3.06 -1.64
C LEU A 269 0.24 1.70 -1.47
N SER A 270 1.53 1.53 -1.78
CA SER A 270 2.24 0.25 -1.59
C SER A 270 2.21 -0.24 -0.14
N MET A 271 2.25 0.69 0.82
CA MET A 271 2.11 0.38 2.25
C MET A 271 0.86 -0.44 2.56
N PHE A 272 -0.28 -0.20 1.88
CA PHE A 272 -1.51 -0.95 2.15
C PHE A 272 -1.36 -2.44 1.87
N MET A 273 -0.69 -2.80 0.78
CA MET A 273 -0.48 -4.19 0.41
C MET A 273 0.69 -4.80 1.20
N GLN A 274 1.74 -4.02 1.50
CA GLN A 274 2.84 -4.46 2.35
C GLN A 274 2.36 -4.89 3.75
N LEU A 275 1.50 -4.09 4.38
CA LEU A 275 0.90 -4.43 5.66
C LEU A 275 0.03 -5.69 5.57
N GLY A 276 -0.72 -5.85 4.49
CA GLY A 276 -1.54 -7.05 4.26
C GLY A 276 -0.71 -8.32 4.12
N ALA A 277 0.45 -8.25 3.47
CA ALA A 277 1.40 -9.37 3.38
C ALA A 277 1.94 -9.75 4.76
N TRP A 278 2.34 -8.77 5.58
CA TRP A 278 2.77 -9.03 6.95
C TRP A 278 1.66 -9.63 7.81
N VAL A 279 0.42 -9.13 7.73
CA VAL A 279 -0.71 -9.70 8.46
C VAL A 279 -0.98 -11.14 8.05
N THR A 280 -0.95 -11.43 6.75
CA THR A 280 -1.26 -12.75 6.20
C THR A 280 -0.20 -13.78 6.58
N LEU A 281 1.08 -13.41 6.46
CA LEU A 281 2.21 -14.33 6.67
C LEU A 281 2.59 -14.47 8.13
N LEU A 282 2.63 -13.36 8.85
CA LEU A 282 3.19 -13.32 10.21
C LEU A 282 2.12 -13.53 11.28
N GLN A 283 0.83 -13.40 10.91
CA GLN A 283 -0.32 -13.54 11.81
C GLN A 283 -0.07 -12.84 13.17
N PRO A 284 0.21 -11.52 13.17
CA PRO A 284 0.62 -10.83 14.37
C PRO A 284 -0.34 -11.02 15.52
N PRO A 285 0.16 -11.24 16.74
CA PRO A 285 -0.71 -11.21 17.90
C PRO A 285 -1.29 -9.80 18.09
N PRO A 286 -2.46 -9.69 18.73
CA PRO A 286 -3.04 -8.41 19.12
C PRO A 286 -2.05 -7.56 19.94
N GLY A 287 -1.97 -6.26 19.64
CA GLY A 287 -1.02 -5.32 20.23
C GLY A 287 0.36 -5.28 19.54
N ALA A 288 0.63 -6.19 18.61
CA ALA A 288 1.92 -6.24 17.93
C ALA A 288 2.13 -5.00 17.03
N ARG A 289 3.35 -4.46 17.07
CA ARG A 289 3.73 -3.22 16.39
C ARG A 289 4.40 -3.48 15.05
N LEU A 290 3.85 -2.87 14.01
CA LEU A 290 4.30 -2.92 12.62
C LEU A 290 4.87 -1.56 12.23
N VAL A 291 6.19 -1.47 12.04
CA VAL A 291 6.88 -0.22 11.74
C VAL A 291 7.21 -0.14 10.26
N VAL A 292 6.73 0.92 9.60
CA VAL A 292 6.91 1.14 8.16
C VAL A 292 7.47 2.54 7.91
N PRO A 293 8.64 2.69 7.27
CA PRO A 293 9.03 3.97 6.70
C PRO A 293 8.11 4.29 5.51
N VAL A 294 7.47 5.44 5.51
CA VAL A 294 6.52 5.88 4.49
C VAL A 294 7.03 7.16 3.84
N VAL A 295 7.25 7.13 2.53
CA VAL A 295 7.55 8.33 1.75
C VAL A 295 6.26 8.97 1.26
N GLY A 296 6.03 10.19 1.74
CA GLY A 296 5.00 11.08 1.22
C GLY A 296 5.58 12.09 0.24
N LEU A 297 4.69 12.92 -0.31
CA LEU A 297 5.07 14.00 -1.23
C LEU A 297 5.85 15.15 -0.57
N GLY A 298 5.95 15.19 0.76
CA GLY A 298 6.67 16.25 1.49
C GLY A 298 7.89 15.75 2.25
N GLU A 299 7.79 14.54 2.81
CA GLU A 299 8.77 14.00 3.75
C GLU A 299 8.69 12.48 3.81
N VAL A 300 9.74 11.88 4.39
CA VAL A 300 9.77 10.48 4.80
C VAL A 300 9.47 10.44 6.30
N GLN A 301 8.56 9.58 6.71
CA GLN A 301 8.23 9.36 8.13
C GLN A 301 8.24 7.88 8.47
N THR A 302 8.50 7.56 9.72
CA THR A 302 8.30 6.21 10.24
C THR A 302 6.92 6.11 10.86
N TRP A 303 6.04 5.32 10.26
CA TRP A 303 4.70 5.06 10.76
C TRP A 303 4.69 3.77 11.57
N THR A 304 4.11 3.80 12.76
CA THR A 304 3.87 2.60 13.56
C THR A 304 2.40 2.24 13.45
N PHE A 305 2.11 0.98 13.17
CA PHE A 305 0.77 0.40 13.19
C PHE A 305 0.67 -0.64 14.31
N VAL A 306 -0.52 -0.83 14.84
CA VAL A 306 -0.83 -1.84 15.84
C VAL A 306 -1.84 -2.81 15.24
N ALA A 307 -1.51 -4.11 15.27
CA ALA A 307 -2.45 -5.17 14.95
C ALA A 307 -3.44 -5.36 16.09
N GLY A 308 -4.74 -5.41 15.77
CA GLY A 308 -5.81 -5.69 16.72
C GLY A 308 -6.19 -7.16 16.74
N GLU A 309 -7.25 -7.45 17.49
CA GLU A 309 -7.94 -8.73 17.43
C GLU A 309 -8.57 -8.96 16.05
N HIS A 310 -8.91 -10.22 15.79
CA HIS A 310 -9.83 -10.52 14.70
C HIS A 310 -11.22 -9.98 15.03
N GLU A 311 -11.80 -9.21 14.12
CA GLU A 311 -13.16 -8.69 14.23
C GLU A 311 -14.03 -9.17 13.08
N THR A 312 -15.32 -9.34 13.37
CA THR A 312 -16.34 -9.65 12.36
C THR A 312 -16.85 -8.34 11.77
N LEU A 313 -16.69 -8.17 10.46
CA LEU A 313 -17.14 -7.02 9.69
C LEU A 313 -18.38 -7.37 8.90
N GLU A 314 -19.41 -6.53 8.98
CA GLU A 314 -20.53 -6.54 8.05
C GLU A 314 -20.23 -5.55 6.92
N LEU A 315 -19.84 -6.07 5.74
CA LEU A 315 -19.52 -5.28 4.56
C LEU A 315 -20.57 -5.55 3.46
N PRO A 316 -20.69 -4.69 2.43
CA PRO A 316 -21.61 -4.96 1.34
C PRO A 316 -21.30 -6.25 0.57
N VAL A 317 -20.04 -6.71 0.57
CA VAL A 317 -19.63 -8.01 0.01
C VAL A 317 -20.04 -9.22 0.88
N GLY A 318 -20.55 -8.98 2.09
CA GLY A 318 -20.95 -9.98 3.07
C GLY A 318 -20.17 -9.87 4.40
N THR A 319 -20.44 -10.82 5.29
CA THR A 319 -19.79 -10.91 6.60
C THR A 319 -18.38 -11.50 6.47
N LEU A 320 -17.36 -10.79 6.94
CA LEU A 320 -15.96 -11.22 6.88
C LEU A 320 -15.29 -11.19 8.26
N ARG A 321 -14.44 -12.16 8.56
CA ARG A 321 -13.51 -12.08 9.70
C ARG A 321 -12.21 -11.43 9.24
N ALA A 322 -11.85 -10.30 9.84
CA ALA A 322 -10.69 -9.51 9.43
C ALA A 322 -9.81 -9.10 10.62
N VAL A 323 -8.52 -8.93 10.37
CA VAL A 323 -7.58 -8.32 11.32
C VAL A 323 -7.53 -6.82 11.06
N ARG A 324 -7.78 -6.04 12.11
CA ARG A 324 -7.64 -4.58 12.09
C ARG A 324 -6.19 -4.18 12.32
N VAL A 325 -5.67 -3.27 11.50
CA VAL A 325 -4.33 -2.68 11.65
C VAL A 325 -4.47 -1.17 11.67
N GLN A 326 -4.09 -0.52 12.78
CA GLN A 326 -4.30 0.91 12.99
C GLN A 326 -3.00 1.65 13.23
N ARG A 327 -2.80 2.76 12.51
CA ARG A 327 -1.68 3.68 12.72
C ARG A 327 -1.77 4.32 14.11
N VAL A 328 -0.67 4.26 14.85
CA VAL A 328 -0.44 5.07 16.05
C VAL A 328 -0.18 6.50 15.61
N VAL A 329 -0.98 7.43 16.12
CA VAL A 329 -0.89 8.85 15.81
C VAL A 329 -0.39 9.58 17.05
N ASP A 330 0.82 10.13 16.96
CA ASP A 330 1.39 10.96 18.02
C ASP A 330 1.03 12.43 17.76
N GLY A 331 0.31 13.06 18.69
CA GLY A 331 -0.05 14.47 18.62
C GLY A 331 -1.26 14.79 17.71
N GLY A 332 -1.79 16.00 17.88
CA GLY A 332 -3.12 16.35 17.40
C GLY A 332 -3.27 16.69 15.92
N ARG A 333 -2.28 16.42 15.04
CA ARG A 333 -2.36 16.81 13.62
C ARG A 333 -1.96 15.75 12.57
N ALA A 334 -1.84 14.48 12.94
CA ALA A 334 -1.46 13.43 11.99
C ALA A 334 -2.69 12.70 11.41
N LEU A 335 -2.57 12.28 10.16
CA LEU A 335 -3.56 11.42 9.48
C LEU A 335 -3.69 10.08 10.20
N GLY A 336 -4.88 9.78 10.72
CA GLY A 336 -5.27 8.44 11.17
C GLY A 336 -5.50 7.52 9.97
N VAL A 337 -4.93 6.32 10.04
CA VAL A 337 -5.11 5.27 9.03
C VAL A 337 -5.48 3.98 9.76
N THR A 338 -6.59 3.36 9.38
CA THR A 338 -6.97 2.02 9.83
C THR A 338 -7.30 1.17 8.61
N LEU A 339 -6.78 -0.04 8.59
CA LEU A 339 -6.90 -1.00 7.50
C LEU A 339 -7.44 -2.31 8.07
N TRP A 340 -8.24 -3.02 7.29
CA TRP A 340 -8.72 -4.34 7.66
C TRP A 340 -8.39 -5.35 6.57
N TYR A 341 -7.89 -6.50 6.99
CA TYR A 341 -7.47 -7.59 6.08
C TYR A 341 -8.21 -8.87 6.44
N ALA A 342 -8.87 -9.47 5.45
CA ALA A 342 -9.53 -10.76 5.60
C ALA A 342 -8.79 -11.81 4.75
N PRO A 343 -8.49 -13.01 5.28
CA PRO A 343 -7.76 -14.04 4.54
C PRO A 343 -8.35 -14.39 3.16
N ALA A 344 -9.68 -14.33 3.03
CA ALA A 344 -10.39 -14.57 1.77
C ALA A 344 -10.04 -13.57 0.65
N TRP A 345 -9.42 -12.43 0.98
CA TRP A 345 -9.02 -11.37 0.05
C TRP A 345 -7.50 -11.18 -0.02
N GLY A 346 -6.74 -12.17 0.47
CA GLY A 346 -5.28 -12.17 0.46
C GLY A 346 -4.71 -10.96 1.20
N VAL A 347 -3.76 -10.28 0.57
CA VAL A 347 -3.03 -9.14 1.13
C VAL A 347 -3.71 -7.78 0.90
N LEU A 348 -4.92 -7.77 0.35
CA LEU A 348 -5.61 -6.54 -0.06
C LEU A 348 -6.61 -6.10 1.03
N PRO A 349 -6.71 -4.79 1.33
CA PRO A 349 -7.57 -4.33 2.39
C PRO A 349 -9.06 -4.44 2.00
N VAL A 350 -9.86 -5.06 2.86
CA VAL A 350 -11.33 -5.15 2.69
C VAL A 350 -12.06 -3.92 3.24
N ARG A 351 -11.38 -3.12 4.05
CA ARG A 351 -11.85 -1.81 4.50
C ARG A 351 -10.67 -0.87 4.72
N VAL A 352 -10.86 0.40 4.40
CA VAL A 352 -9.88 1.47 4.64
C VAL A 352 -10.59 2.62 5.33
N LEU A 353 -10.09 3.06 6.48
CA LEU A 353 -10.59 4.22 7.19
C LEU A 353 -9.46 5.24 7.34
N LEU A 354 -9.68 6.41 6.75
CA LEU A 354 -8.81 7.58 6.87
C LEU A 354 -9.51 8.62 7.75
N GLN A 355 -8.77 9.19 8.70
CA GLN A 355 -9.27 10.23 9.60
C GLN A 355 -8.27 11.39 9.64
N GLU A 356 -8.66 12.52 9.09
CA GLU A 356 -7.87 13.75 9.14
C GLU A 356 -8.15 14.51 10.43
N THR A 357 -7.23 15.41 10.75
CA THR A 357 -7.25 16.21 11.98
C THR A 357 -8.45 17.15 12.11
N ASP A 358 -8.99 17.63 11.00
CA ASP A 358 -10.12 18.54 10.98
C ASP A 358 -11.48 17.83 11.06
N GLY A 359 -11.47 16.55 11.43
CA GLY A 359 -12.66 15.72 11.53
C GLY A 359 -13.15 15.18 10.19
N GLN A 360 -12.39 15.36 9.09
CA GLN A 360 -12.71 14.68 7.85
C GLN A 360 -12.44 13.18 7.98
N ARG A 361 -13.39 12.37 7.51
CA ARG A 361 -13.32 10.91 7.54
C ARG A 361 -13.62 10.35 6.16
N ILE A 362 -12.86 9.34 5.74
CA ILE A 362 -13.14 8.58 4.52
C ILE A 362 -13.15 7.10 4.90
N ASP A 363 -14.30 6.46 4.77
CA ASP A 363 -14.52 5.04 5.06
C ASP A 363 -14.83 4.32 3.75
N GLN A 364 -13.93 3.45 3.32
CA GLN A 364 -14.04 2.64 2.10
C GLN A 364 -14.33 1.20 2.53
N SER A 365 -15.49 0.67 2.16
CA SER A 365 -15.95 -0.67 2.52
C SER A 365 -16.08 -1.52 1.27
N LEU A 366 -15.50 -2.72 1.28
CA LEU A 366 -15.49 -3.61 0.12
C LEU A 366 -16.91 -3.98 -0.29
N GLN A 367 -17.25 -3.67 -1.53
CA GLN A 367 -18.55 -3.94 -2.13
C GLN A 367 -18.53 -5.24 -2.93
N SER A 368 -17.54 -5.39 -3.79
CA SER A 368 -17.35 -6.56 -4.64
C SER A 368 -15.90 -6.59 -5.13
N GLY A 369 -15.48 -7.70 -5.71
CA GLY A 369 -14.17 -7.76 -6.34
C GLY A 369 -13.85 -9.13 -6.91
N ARG A 370 -12.74 -9.20 -7.63
CA ARG A 370 -12.15 -10.42 -8.16
C ARG A 370 -10.69 -10.51 -7.71
N LEU A 371 -10.27 -11.71 -7.37
CA LEU A 371 -8.91 -12.04 -6.96
C LEU A 371 -8.44 -13.24 -7.76
N GLN A 372 -7.31 -13.11 -8.44
CA GLN A 372 -6.59 -14.22 -9.06
C GLN A 372 -5.36 -14.49 -8.22
N SER A 373 -5.38 -15.58 -7.45
CA SER A 373 -4.25 -16.01 -6.62
C SER A 373 -3.02 -16.35 -7.47
N ALA A 374 -1.85 -16.37 -6.85
CA ALA A 374 -0.69 -17.01 -7.45
C ALA A 374 -1.00 -18.47 -7.79
N SER A 375 -0.58 -18.95 -8.95
CA SER A 375 -0.61 -20.39 -9.22
C SER A 375 0.37 -21.08 -8.27
N PRO A 376 -0.03 -22.22 -7.67
CA PRO A 376 0.82 -22.99 -6.76
C PRO A 376 2.05 -23.58 -7.45
#